data_AF-A0A0H2ZR55-F1
#
_entry.id   AF-A0A0H2ZR55-F1
#
_cell.length_a   1.000
_cell.length_b   1.000
_cell.length_c   1.000
_cell.angle_alpha   90.00
_cell.angle_beta   90.00
_cell.angle_gamma   90.00
#
_symmetry.space_group_name_H-M   'P 1'
#
loop_
_entity.id
_entity.type
_entity.pdbx_description
1 polymer ?
#
loop_
_entity_poly.entity_id
_entity_poly.type
_entity_poly.pdbx_seq_one_letter_code
_entity_poly.pdbx_strand_id
1 'polypeptide(L)'
;MKRIVFELIFIATTWYIFLPPLNLTSWEFLFFLCGHLLVVAILFGFGKGINLVKTVHVRHGKAEAALNLEGFKINRLGKILLASIGGILLLAALVSLVTSSMFQAKNYANVVTVTEKDFTEFPKSDTSKVPILDRSTAEKIGDRYLGSLTDKVSQYVAADTYTQLTIDGKPYRVTPLEYADPIKWFNNQAKGIGEYIKVDMVTGNADLVDLKTPIKYSDSEYFNRDVKRHLRLKYPTKIFKTPSFEVDDEGNPFYVATVYQKQFGLAVPRPASVIILDATNGETKEYSLSDVPEWVDRIYPAEETIEQINYNGKYKDGFLNAMISKKNVTQTTKGYNYLSIGNDIYLYTGVTSANADESNLGFILENMRTGEITKYSLASATEESARESAEGAVQEKSYKATFPILINLNDKPLYIMGLKDNAGLVKEYALVDAVEYQNVIVATTVEEMLSKYANKNDLEIDNATTESIKGVVADLKSAVIKGDTVYFFKVDGKIYKVKASVSDDLPYLENGKTFEGQVGKDNYLKTFKVQ
;
A
#
# COMPACT_ATOMS: atom_id res chain seq x y z
N MET A 1 -3.37 50.92 -2.75
CA MET A 1 -2.06 50.42 -2.31
C MET A 1 -2.19 49.42 -1.16
N LYS A 2 -2.59 49.82 0.07
CA LYS A 2 -2.69 48.89 1.23
C LYS A 2 -3.51 47.61 0.99
N ARG A 3 -4.70 47.70 0.37
CA ARG A 3 -5.54 46.52 0.05
C ARG A 3 -4.92 45.58 -1.01
N ILE A 4 -4.16 46.14 -1.96
CA ILE A 4 -3.50 45.36 -3.01
C ILE A 4 -2.29 44.63 -2.41
N VAL A 5 -1.48 45.33 -1.61
CA VAL A 5 -0.34 44.74 -0.91
C VAL A 5 -0.81 43.64 0.05
N PHE A 6 -1.91 43.87 0.77
CA PHE A 6 -2.55 42.84 1.60
C PHE A 6 -2.90 41.59 0.76
N GLU A 7 -3.59 41.75 -0.36
CA GLU A 7 -3.99 40.60 -1.18
C GLU A 7 -2.79 39.85 -1.77
N LEU A 8 -1.75 40.56 -2.21
CA LEU A 8 -0.53 39.91 -2.72
C LEU A 8 0.18 39.09 -1.63
N ILE A 9 0.28 39.63 -0.42
CA ILE A 9 0.83 38.91 0.74
C ILE A 9 -0.08 37.73 1.08
N PHE A 10 -1.40 37.92 1.02
CA PHE A 10 -2.37 36.88 1.32
C PHE A 10 -2.27 35.72 0.34
N ILE A 11 -2.26 35.98 -0.98
CA ILE A 11 -2.02 34.97 -2.03
C ILE A 11 -0.70 34.25 -1.82
N ALA A 12 0.40 34.98 -1.58
CA ALA A 12 1.71 34.37 -1.38
C ALA A 12 1.72 33.46 -0.13
N THR A 13 1.10 33.91 0.96
CA THR A 13 1.02 33.17 2.23
C THR A 13 0.15 31.92 2.10
N THR A 14 -1.06 32.06 1.55
CA THR A 14 -1.98 30.92 1.38
C THR A 14 -1.42 29.93 0.37
N TRP A 15 -0.80 30.38 -0.72
CA TRP A 15 -0.15 29.48 -1.68
C TRP A 15 0.99 28.71 -1.04
N TYR A 16 1.81 29.37 -0.20
CA TYR A 16 2.92 28.72 0.52
C TYR A 16 2.45 27.68 1.56
N ILE A 17 1.26 27.86 2.13
CA ILE A 17 0.66 26.94 3.11
C ILE A 17 -0.03 25.76 2.41
N PHE A 18 -0.92 26.03 1.46
CA PHE A 18 -1.76 25.00 0.83
C PHE A 18 -1.09 24.32 -0.37
N LEU A 19 -0.12 24.98 -1.00
CA LEU A 19 0.64 24.46 -2.13
C LEU A 19 -0.22 23.91 -3.29
N PRO A 20 -1.29 24.62 -3.74
CA PRO A 20 -2.06 24.14 -4.88
C PRO A 20 -1.18 24.22 -6.14
N PRO A 21 -1.25 23.23 -7.05
CA PRO A 21 -0.58 23.31 -8.34
C PRO A 21 -1.14 24.49 -9.12
N LEU A 22 -0.30 25.34 -9.71
CA LEU A 22 -0.71 26.43 -10.60
C LEU A 22 -1.15 25.87 -11.95
N ASN A 23 -2.25 25.11 -11.96
CA ASN A 23 -2.74 24.34 -13.10
C ASN A 23 -4.26 24.41 -13.17
N LEU A 24 -4.80 24.91 -14.29
CA LEU A 24 -6.25 25.08 -14.48
C LEU A 24 -7.02 23.76 -14.55
N THR A 25 -6.33 22.63 -14.68
CA THR A 25 -6.95 21.29 -14.61
C THR A 25 -7.06 20.76 -13.17
N SER A 26 -6.53 21.47 -12.18
CA SER A 26 -6.64 21.10 -10.77
C SER A 26 -7.81 21.81 -10.09
N TRP A 27 -8.68 21.03 -9.44
CA TRP A 27 -9.74 21.57 -8.58
C TRP A 27 -9.19 22.42 -7.44
N GLU A 28 -8.08 22.01 -6.82
CA GLU A 28 -7.42 22.77 -5.75
C GLU A 28 -7.07 24.18 -6.23
N PHE A 29 -6.55 24.31 -7.45
CA PHE A 29 -6.19 25.59 -8.02
C PHE A 29 -7.40 26.44 -8.40
N LEU A 30 -8.43 25.82 -8.99
CA LEU A 30 -9.66 26.53 -9.33
C LEU A 30 -10.33 27.09 -8.08
N PHE A 31 -10.42 26.31 -7.01
CA PHE A 31 -10.95 26.79 -5.73
C PHE A 31 -10.07 27.85 -5.09
N PHE A 32 -8.74 27.68 -5.13
CA PHE A 32 -7.79 28.69 -4.67
C PHE A 32 -7.98 30.03 -5.41
N LEU A 33 -8.02 29.99 -6.74
CA LEU A 33 -8.24 31.16 -7.59
C LEU A 33 -9.59 31.82 -7.30
N CYS A 34 -10.69 31.06 -7.27
CA CYS A 34 -12.03 31.57 -6.96
C CYS A 34 -12.10 32.18 -5.56
N GLY A 35 -11.44 31.57 -4.57
CA GLY A 35 -11.34 32.09 -3.21
C GLY A 35 -10.66 33.46 -3.17
N HIS A 36 -9.53 33.61 -3.86
CA HIS A 36 -8.83 34.91 -3.95
C HIS A 36 -9.61 35.96 -4.75
N LEU A 37 -10.26 35.57 -5.85
CA LEU A 37 -11.16 36.48 -6.57
C LEU A 37 -12.32 36.97 -5.68
N LEU A 38 -12.84 36.11 -4.79
CA LEU A 38 -13.87 36.47 -3.82
C LEU A 38 -13.34 37.48 -2.80
N VAL A 39 -12.11 37.28 -2.29
CA VAL A 39 -11.47 38.23 -1.37
C VAL A 39 -11.26 39.58 -2.06
N VAL A 40 -10.78 39.60 -3.30
CA VAL A 40 -10.67 40.85 -4.09
C VAL A 40 -12.04 41.51 -4.29
N ALA A 41 -13.08 40.73 -4.58
CA ALA A 41 -14.45 41.24 -4.71
C ALA A 41 -14.95 41.87 -3.40
N ILE A 42 -14.60 41.31 -2.24
CA ILE A 42 -14.93 41.89 -0.92
C ILE A 42 -14.11 43.17 -0.69
N LEU A 43 -12.79 43.14 -0.93
CA LEU A 43 -11.90 44.27 -0.66
C LEU A 43 -12.19 45.49 -1.56
N PHE A 44 -12.60 45.26 -2.80
CA PHE A 44 -12.74 46.33 -3.80
C PHE A 44 -14.16 46.49 -4.36
N GLY A 45 -15.04 45.52 -4.16
CA GLY A 45 -16.41 45.52 -4.67
C GLY A 45 -17.38 46.35 -3.82
N PHE A 46 -17.04 46.62 -2.55
CA PHE A 46 -17.87 47.44 -1.67
C PHE A 46 -17.53 48.93 -1.78
N GLY A 47 -18.57 49.77 -1.79
CA GLY A 47 -18.41 51.23 -1.75
C GLY A 47 -17.63 51.69 -0.51
N LYS A 48 -16.90 52.80 -0.61
CA LYS A 48 -16.25 53.42 0.56
C LYS A 48 -17.35 53.86 1.55
N GLY A 49 -17.28 53.41 2.81
CA GLY A 49 -18.16 53.87 3.89
C GLY A 49 -19.21 52.88 4.41
N ILE A 50 -19.06 51.57 4.21
CA ILE A 50 -19.94 50.57 4.84
C ILE A 50 -19.58 50.43 6.32
N ASN A 51 -20.44 50.95 7.20
CA ASN A 51 -20.43 50.60 8.62
C ASN A 51 -21.18 49.28 8.77
N LEU A 52 -20.46 48.15 8.91
CA LEU A 52 -21.04 46.82 9.09
C LEU A 52 -21.83 46.65 10.40
N VAL A 53 -21.64 47.58 11.35
CA VAL A 53 -22.29 47.54 12.66
C VAL A 53 -23.16 48.77 12.80
N LYS A 54 -24.46 48.54 13.04
CA LYS A 54 -25.42 49.56 13.48
C LYS A 54 -25.73 49.30 14.94
N THR A 55 -25.71 50.36 15.74
CA THR A 55 -26.21 50.32 17.11
C THR A 55 -27.72 50.37 17.10
N VAL A 56 -28.37 49.31 17.59
CA VAL A 56 -29.82 49.23 17.71
C VAL A 56 -30.19 49.34 19.19
N HIS A 57 -31.12 50.23 19.50
CA HIS A 57 -31.62 50.39 20.86
C HIS A 57 -32.81 49.45 21.06
N VAL A 58 -32.64 48.41 21.86
CA VAL A 58 -33.73 47.52 22.25
C VAL A 58 -34.56 48.23 23.34
N ARG A 59 -35.85 47.91 23.43
CA ARG A 59 -36.89 48.59 24.25
C ARG A 59 -36.60 48.70 25.78
N HIS A 60 -35.42 48.27 26.23
CA HIS A 60 -34.90 48.40 27.61
C HIS A 60 -33.47 48.99 27.70
N GLY A 61 -33.07 49.85 26.76
CA GLY A 61 -31.95 50.78 26.97
C GLY A 61 -30.53 50.21 26.85
N LYS A 62 -30.37 48.91 26.56
CA LYS A 62 -29.07 48.37 26.15
C LYS A 62 -28.91 48.49 24.64
N ALA A 63 -27.82 49.13 24.23
CA ALA A 63 -27.41 49.22 22.85
C ALA A 63 -26.78 47.88 22.43
N GLU A 64 -27.37 47.22 21.43
CA GLU A 64 -26.81 46.00 20.85
C GLU A 64 -26.22 46.28 19.48
N ALA A 65 -25.09 45.63 19.18
CA ALA A 65 -24.47 45.66 17.87
C ALA A 65 -25.22 44.73 16.92
N ALA A 66 -25.92 45.30 15.94
CA ALA A 66 -26.55 44.54 14.87
C ALA A 66 -25.79 44.69 13.56
N LEU A 67 -25.77 43.64 12.74
CA LEU A 67 -25.22 43.70 11.39
C LEU A 67 -26.06 44.67 10.54
N ASN A 68 -25.44 45.72 10.02
CA ASN A 68 -26.09 46.62 9.08
C ASN A 68 -25.95 46.09 7.66
N LEU A 69 -27.03 45.47 7.16
CA LEU A 69 -27.11 44.95 5.80
C LEU A 69 -27.73 45.98 4.82
N GLU A 70 -28.28 47.09 5.31
CA GLU A 70 -28.87 48.14 4.48
C GLU A 70 -27.76 48.95 3.79
N GLY A 71 -27.80 49.02 2.46
CA GLY A 71 -26.83 49.77 1.65
C GLY A 71 -25.67 48.96 1.08
N PHE A 72 -25.72 47.61 1.14
CA PHE A 72 -24.80 46.71 0.43
C PHE A 72 -24.91 46.86 -1.10
N LYS A 73 -24.31 47.93 -1.65
CA LYS A 73 -24.21 48.15 -3.09
C LYS A 73 -22.85 47.67 -3.58
N ILE A 74 -22.85 46.56 -4.31
CA ILE A 74 -21.67 46.07 -5.01
C ILE A 74 -21.42 46.95 -6.24
N ASN A 75 -20.23 47.52 -6.35
CA ASN A 75 -19.81 48.33 -7.48
C ASN A 75 -19.60 47.48 -8.75
N ARG A 76 -19.32 48.13 -9.88
CA ARG A 76 -19.14 47.43 -11.17
C ARG A 76 -18.01 46.38 -11.12
N LEU A 77 -16.91 46.68 -10.45
CA LEU A 77 -15.77 45.77 -10.33
C LEU A 77 -16.13 44.51 -9.53
N GLY A 78 -16.78 44.66 -8.37
CA GLY A 78 -17.24 43.53 -7.57
C GLY A 78 -18.23 42.64 -8.32
N LYS A 79 -19.13 43.23 -9.11
CA LYS A 79 -20.05 42.48 -9.99
C LYS A 79 -19.29 41.69 -11.06
N ILE A 80 -18.28 42.29 -11.70
CA ILE A 80 -17.44 41.61 -12.70
C ILE A 80 -16.68 40.43 -12.08
N LEU A 81 -16.10 40.62 -10.89
CA LEU A 81 -15.35 39.56 -10.20
C LEU A 81 -16.26 38.39 -9.79
N LEU A 82 -17.43 38.68 -9.21
CA LEU A 82 -18.41 37.65 -8.87
C LEU A 82 -18.94 36.92 -10.11
N ALA A 83 -19.20 37.65 -11.21
CA ALA A 83 -19.57 37.05 -12.48
C ALA A 83 -18.44 36.18 -13.06
N SER A 84 -17.18 36.58 -12.87
CA SER A 84 -16.02 35.79 -13.30
C SER A 84 -15.89 34.49 -12.52
N ILE A 85 -16.09 34.52 -11.19
CA ILE A 85 -16.14 33.30 -10.36
C ILE A 85 -17.26 32.39 -10.84
N GLY A 86 -18.47 32.94 -11.04
CA GLY A 86 -19.61 32.19 -11.58
C GLY A 86 -19.30 31.58 -12.94
N GLY A 87 -18.64 32.33 -13.83
CA GLY A 87 -18.22 31.85 -15.15
C GLY A 87 -17.19 30.72 -15.09
N ILE A 88 -16.17 30.82 -14.22
CA ILE A 88 -15.16 29.78 -14.02
C ILE A 88 -15.81 28.51 -13.49
N LEU A 89 -16.63 28.60 -12.44
CA LEU A 89 -17.29 27.44 -11.85
C LEU A 89 -18.30 26.81 -12.81
N LEU A 90 -19.06 27.62 -13.55
CA LEU A 90 -19.98 27.14 -14.58
C LEU A 90 -19.22 26.42 -15.69
N LEU A 91 -18.10 26.98 -16.16
CA LEU A 91 -17.28 26.34 -17.19
C LEU A 91 -16.68 25.02 -16.68
N ALA A 92 -16.14 24.99 -15.47
CA ALA A 92 -15.60 23.76 -14.87
C ALA A 92 -16.70 22.71 -14.70
N ALA A 93 -17.91 23.10 -14.30
CA ALA A 93 -19.06 22.21 -14.19
C ALA A 93 -19.52 21.69 -15.56
N LEU A 94 -19.56 22.54 -16.59
CA LEU A 94 -19.91 22.13 -17.95
C LEU A 94 -18.88 21.18 -18.54
N VAL A 95 -17.59 21.46 -18.37
CA VAL A 95 -16.51 20.55 -18.77
C VAL A 95 -16.69 19.21 -18.07
N SER A 96 -16.82 19.21 -16.74
CA SER A 96 -17.01 17.97 -15.96
C SER A 96 -18.26 17.19 -16.34
N LEU A 97 -19.34 17.88 -16.72
CA LEU A 97 -20.56 17.24 -17.20
C LEU A 97 -20.33 16.59 -18.56
N VAL A 98 -19.81 17.32 -19.55
CA VAL A 98 -19.58 16.83 -20.92
C VAL A 98 -18.50 15.75 -20.95
N THR A 99 -17.55 15.79 -20.03
CA THR A 99 -16.52 14.77 -19.88
C THR A 99 -16.83 13.69 -18.87
N SER A 100 -18.01 13.71 -18.25
CA SER A 100 -18.42 12.66 -17.32
C SER A 100 -18.58 11.30 -18.00
N SER A 101 -18.57 10.25 -17.20
CA SER A 101 -18.86 8.88 -17.64
C SER A 101 -20.22 8.73 -18.33
N MET A 102 -21.16 9.66 -18.14
CA MET A 102 -22.48 9.63 -18.80
C MET A 102 -22.36 9.81 -20.31
N PHE A 103 -21.50 10.73 -20.76
CA PHE A 103 -21.28 11.00 -22.19
C PHE A 103 -20.04 10.29 -22.73
N GLN A 104 -19.07 9.97 -21.87
CA GLN A 104 -17.79 9.39 -22.25
C GLN A 104 -17.55 7.98 -21.69
N ALA A 105 -18.59 7.19 -21.42
CA ALA A 105 -18.45 5.82 -20.89
C ALA A 105 -17.42 4.98 -21.65
N LYS A 106 -17.39 5.08 -23.00
CA LYS A 106 -16.40 4.36 -23.81
C LYS A 106 -14.97 4.81 -23.50
N ASN A 107 -14.71 6.09 -23.26
CA ASN A 107 -13.37 6.57 -22.92
C ASN A 107 -12.97 6.14 -21.50
N TYR A 108 -13.91 6.16 -20.55
CA TYR A 108 -13.69 5.63 -19.20
C TYR A 108 -13.41 4.13 -19.21
N ALA A 109 -14.13 3.37 -20.04
CA ALA A 109 -13.88 1.95 -20.24
C ALA A 109 -12.48 1.67 -20.79
N ASN A 110 -11.96 2.55 -21.64
CA ASN A 110 -10.65 2.42 -22.28
C ASN A 110 -9.55 3.27 -21.61
N VAL A 111 -9.77 3.74 -20.38
CA VAL A 111 -8.77 4.55 -19.67
C VAL A 111 -7.51 3.75 -19.35
N VAL A 112 -7.69 2.44 -19.17
CA VAL A 112 -6.64 1.43 -19.03
C VAL A 112 -6.94 0.27 -19.97
N THR A 113 -5.87 -0.45 -20.34
CA THR A 113 -5.97 -1.71 -21.08
C THR A 113 -5.67 -2.85 -20.13
N VAL A 114 -6.58 -3.81 -20.04
CA VAL A 114 -6.44 -5.00 -19.21
C VAL A 114 -6.21 -6.19 -20.12
N THR A 115 -5.06 -6.84 -19.97
CA THR A 115 -4.76 -8.10 -20.67
C THR A 115 -5.41 -9.25 -19.91
N GLU A 116 -6.26 -10.03 -20.55
CA GLU A 116 -6.91 -11.19 -19.93
C GLU A 116 -6.04 -12.44 -20.18
N LYS A 117 -5.79 -13.21 -19.13
CA LYS A 117 -5.09 -14.50 -19.13
C LYS A 117 -5.85 -15.51 -18.30
N ASP A 118 -5.52 -16.78 -18.46
CA ASP A 118 -6.01 -17.84 -17.58
C ASP A 118 -5.10 -17.99 -16.34
N PHE A 119 -5.61 -18.50 -15.22
CA PHE A 119 -4.80 -18.74 -14.02
C PHE A 119 -3.62 -19.70 -14.27
N THR A 120 -3.69 -20.58 -15.26
CA THR A 120 -2.56 -21.42 -15.67
C THR A 120 -1.33 -20.62 -16.12
N GLU A 121 -1.51 -19.35 -16.51
CA GLU A 121 -0.42 -18.42 -16.82
C GLU A 121 -0.01 -17.54 -15.62
N PHE A 122 -0.67 -17.69 -14.47
CA PHE A 122 -0.34 -16.94 -13.26
C PHE A 122 1.06 -17.35 -12.76
N PRO A 123 1.96 -16.39 -12.46
CA PRO A 123 3.33 -16.70 -12.07
C PRO A 123 3.38 -17.66 -10.87
N LYS A 124 4.18 -18.72 -10.99
CA LYS A 124 4.45 -19.61 -9.85
C LYS A 124 5.03 -18.79 -8.71
N SER A 125 4.46 -18.95 -7.53
CA SER A 125 4.79 -18.11 -6.40
C SER A 125 5.99 -18.68 -5.65
N ASP A 126 7.02 -17.86 -5.48
CA ASP A 126 8.09 -18.14 -4.53
C ASP A 126 7.58 -17.82 -3.12
N THR A 127 7.26 -18.86 -2.35
CA THR A 127 6.70 -18.73 -1.01
C THR A 127 7.65 -18.05 -0.02
N SER A 128 8.96 -18.04 -0.31
CA SER A 128 9.96 -17.30 0.48
C SER A 128 9.94 -15.79 0.26
N LYS A 129 9.13 -15.31 -0.70
CA LYS A 129 9.00 -13.90 -1.09
C LYS A 129 7.59 -13.35 -0.92
N VAL A 130 6.69 -14.11 -0.32
CA VAL A 130 5.31 -13.65 -0.12
C VAL A 130 5.27 -12.69 1.07
N PRO A 131 4.77 -11.46 0.92
CA PRO A 131 4.67 -10.51 2.02
C PRO A 131 3.47 -10.85 2.91
N ILE A 132 3.70 -11.70 3.91
CA ILE A 132 2.60 -12.21 4.76
C ILE A 132 2.17 -11.18 5.82
N LEU A 133 2.97 -10.13 6.03
CA LEU A 133 2.65 -9.04 6.93
C LEU A 133 1.83 -7.95 6.24
N ASP A 134 0.95 -7.30 7.00
CA ASP A 134 0.28 -6.08 6.54
C ASP A 134 1.04 -4.82 6.99
N ARG A 135 0.66 -3.66 6.41
CA ARG A 135 1.23 -2.35 6.75
C ARG A 135 1.21 -2.08 8.26
N SER A 136 0.07 -2.33 8.91
CA SER A 136 -0.12 -2.04 10.32
C SER A 136 0.77 -2.89 11.23
N THR A 137 1.12 -4.10 10.78
CA THR A 137 2.05 -4.98 11.48
C THR A 137 3.47 -4.49 11.29
N ALA A 138 3.86 -4.09 10.08
CA ALA A 138 5.16 -3.50 9.81
C ALA A 138 5.40 -2.21 10.61
N GLU A 139 4.40 -1.32 10.68
CA GLU A 139 4.40 -0.11 11.52
C GLU A 139 4.71 -0.46 12.99
N LYS A 140 3.99 -1.43 13.56
CA LYS A 140 4.23 -1.87 14.94
C LYS A 140 5.60 -2.49 15.16
N ILE A 141 6.10 -3.26 14.20
CA ILE A 141 7.44 -3.87 14.28
C ILE A 141 8.50 -2.75 14.27
N GLY A 142 8.41 -1.82 13.32
CA GLY A 142 9.36 -0.71 13.21
C GLY A 142 9.32 0.23 14.42
N ASP A 143 8.14 0.58 14.92
CA ASP A 143 7.99 1.44 16.11
C ASP A 143 8.58 0.79 17.36
N ARG A 144 8.36 -0.52 17.56
CA ARG A 144 8.95 -1.26 18.68
C ARG A 144 10.46 -1.39 18.55
N TYR A 145 10.93 -1.63 17.33
CA TYR A 145 12.35 -1.72 17.05
C TYR A 145 13.04 -0.39 17.34
N LEU A 146 12.51 0.73 16.82
CA LEU A 146 13.00 2.06 17.14
C LEU A 146 12.93 2.35 18.64
N GLY A 147 11.82 1.99 19.30
CA GLY A 147 11.60 2.10 20.74
C GLY A 147 12.65 1.37 21.60
N SER A 148 13.29 0.34 21.06
CA SER A 148 14.37 -0.40 21.74
C SER A 148 15.73 0.32 21.69
N LEU A 149 15.88 1.32 20.82
CA LEU A 149 17.12 2.07 20.60
C LEU A 149 17.15 3.34 21.47
N THR A 150 17.74 3.21 22.67
CA THR A 150 17.69 4.26 23.71
C THR A 150 18.26 5.62 23.30
N ASP A 151 19.19 5.66 22.34
CA ASP A 151 19.82 6.87 21.82
C ASP A 151 18.99 7.61 20.76
N LYS A 152 17.99 6.95 20.16
CA LYS A 152 17.19 7.49 19.03
C LYS A 152 15.82 8.02 19.43
N VAL A 153 15.13 7.33 20.34
CA VAL A 153 13.71 7.56 20.70
C VAL A 153 13.42 8.98 21.21
N SER A 154 14.41 9.66 21.78
CA SER A 154 14.22 11.03 22.30
C SER A 154 14.26 12.11 21.21
N GLN A 155 14.74 11.79 20.01
CA GLN A 155 14.97 12.76 18.93
C GLN A 155 14.07 12.49 17.72
N TYR A 156 13.79 11.22 17.45
CA TYR A 156 13.13 10.78 16.23
C TYR A 156 11.96 9.82 16.49
N VAL A 157 11.02 9.82 15.57
CA VAL A 157 9.93 8.85 15.44
C VAL A 157 10.00 8.21 14.04
N ALA A 158 9.38 7.05 13.83
CA ALA A 158 9.23 6.51 12.48
C ALA A 158 8.12 7.26 11.74
N ALA A 159 8.28 7.54 10.45
CA ALA A 159 7.18 8.07 9.65
C ALA A 159 6.09 6.99 9.46
N ASP A 160 4.84 7.41 9.33
CA ASP A 160 3.72 6.49 9.11
C ASP A 160 3.73 5.84 7.71
N THR A 161 4.58 6.28 6.78
CA THR A 161 4.45 5.94 5.34
C THR A 161 4.67 4.46 5.02
N TYR A 162 5.69 3.82 5.61
CA TYR A 162 6.06 2.40 5.41
C TYR A 162 5.81 1.90 3.97
N THR A 163 6.49 2.54 3.01
CA THR A 163 6.39 2.27 1.57
C THR A 163 6.85 0.84 1.28
N GLN A 164 6.02 0.06 0.58
CA GLN A 164 6.41 -1.27 0.09
C GLN A 164 7.33 -1.12 -1.13
N LEU A 165 8.47 -1.80 -1.09
CA LEU A 165 9.48 -1.89 -2.14
C LEU A 165 9.87 -3.35 -2.39
N THR A 166 10.52 -3.59 -3.53
CA THR A 166 11.21 -4.84 -3.86
C THR A 166 12.71 -4.57 -3.90
N ILE A 167 13.45 -5.11 -2.93
CA ILE A 167 14.92 -4.99 -2.89
C ILE A 167 15.50 -6.39 -3.04
N ASP A 168 16.34 -6.59 -4.06
CA ASP A 168 16.90 -7.90 -4.44
C ASP A 168 15.80 -8.99 -4.60
N GLY A 169 14.68 -8.61 -5.20
CA GLY A 169 13.52 -9.49 -5.39
C GLY A 169 12.81 -9.93 -4.11
N LYS A 170 13.03 -9.26 -2.97
CA LYS A 170 12.32 -9.51 -1.71
C LYS A 170 11.45 -8.32 -1.30
N PRO A 171 10.28 -8.57 -0.70
CA PRO A 171 9.39 -7.49 -0.28
C PRO A 171 9.87 -6.86 1.02
N TYR A 172 10.18 -5.57 0.99
CA TYR A 172 10.49 -4.77 2.17
C TYR A 172 9.51 -3.61 2.32
N ARG A 173 9.26 -3.18 3.55
CA ARG A 173 8.71 -1.85 3.82
C ARG A 173 9.78 -0.95 4.37
N VAL A 174 9.93 0.23 3.77
CA VAL A 174 10.88 1.25 4.23
C VAL A 174 10.14 2.46 4.75
N THR A 175 10.68 3.07 5.80
CA THR A 175 10.16 4.34 6.32
C THR A 175 11.32 5.21 6.81
N PRO A 176 11.35 6.51 6.47
CA PRO A 176 12.34 7.41 7.02
C PRO A 176 12.02 7.69 8.50
N LEU A 177 13.04 8.09 9.26
CA LEU A 177 12.79 8.71 10.56
C LEU A 177 12.31 10.15 10.39
N GLU A 178 11.54 10.64 11.34
CA GLU A 178 11.04 12.01 11.42
C GLU A 178 11.46 12.66 12.73
N TYR A 179 11.62 13.98 12.72
CA TYR A 179 11.83 14.74 13.95
C TYR A 179 10.59 14.64 14.84
N ALA A 180 10.78 14.27 16.11
CA ALA A 180 9.65 14.05 17.02
C ALA A 180 8.82 15.31 17.30
N ASP A 181 9.44 16.50 17.26
CA ASP A 181 8.77 17.78 17.49
C ASP A 181 9.60 18.97 16.91
N PRO A 182 9.04 20.20 16.84
CA PRO A 182 9.75 21.36 16.28
C PRO A 182 11.06 21.73 17.01
N ILE A 183 11.19 21.44 18.31
CA ILE A 183 12.41 21.69 19.08
C ILE A 183 13.47 20.68 18.66
N LYS A 184 13.09 19.41 18.48
CA LYS A 184 13.98 18.36 17.97
C LYS A 184 14.43 18.66 16.55
N TRP A 185 13.52 19.12 15.69
CA TRP A 185 13.89 19.61 14.37
C TRP A 185 14.92 20.74 14.47
N PHE A 186 14.67 21.79 15.25
CA PHE A 186 15.57 22.93 15.37
C PHE A 186 16.99 22.52 15.81
N ASN A 187 17.09 21.59 16.76
CA ASN A 187 18.37 21.11 17.30
C ASN A 187 19.11 20.16 16.34
N ASN A 188 18.42 19.46 15.43
CA ASN A 188 18.99 18.37 14.64
C ASN A 188 18.98 18.61 13.12
N GLN A 189 18.21 19.56 12.58
CA GLN A 189 18.12 19.81 11.13
C GLN A 189 19.46 20.15 10.46
N ALA A 190 20.40 20.75 11.21
CA ALA A 190 21.76 20.95 10.73
C ALA A 190 22.53 19.64 10.50
N LYS A 191 22.25 18.59 11.29
CA LYS A 191 22.82 17.23 11.15
C LYS A 191 22.04 16.38 10.14
N GLY A 192 20.71 16.56 10.07
CA GLY A 192 19.83 15.76 9.21
C GLY A 192 19.43 14.44 9.88
N ILE A 193 18.61 13.66 9.17
CA ILE A 193 18.18 12.32 9.61
C ILE A 193 19.16 11.30 9.04
N GLY A 194 19.87 10.58 9.92
CA GLY A 194 20.98 9.71 9.52
C GLY A 194 20.58 8.29 9.13
N GLU A 195 19.34 7.89 9.39
CA GLU A 195 18.91 6.50 9.27
C GLU A 195 17.47 6.38 8.78
N TYR A 196 17.11 5.20 8.27
CA TYR A 196 15.73 4.81 7.97
C TYR A 196 15.47 3.38 8.44
N ILE A 197 14.21 3.03 8.69
CA ILE A 197 13.81 1.69 9.11
C ILE A 197 13.44 0.87 7.88
N LYS A 198 13.91 -0.37 7.84
CA LYS A 198 13.57 -1.36 6.83
C LYS A 198 12.98 -2.59 7.52
N VAL A 199 11.77 -3.00 7.11
CA VAL A 199 11.07 -4.16 7.64
C VAL A 199 10.94 -5.21 6.56
N ASP A 200 11.41 -6.41 6.83
CA ASP A 200 11.23 -7.59 5.98
C ASP A 200 9.80 -8.11 6.08
N MET A 201 9.08 -8.10 4.96
CA MET A 201 7.65 -8.44 4.94
C MET A 201 7.37 -9.95 4.94
N VAL A 202 8.42 -10.77 4.81
CA VAL A 202 8.36 -12.24 4.91
C VAL A 202 8.67 -12.67 6.34
N THR A 203 9.75 -12.17 6.91
CA THR A 203 10.27 -12.63 8.22
C THR A 203 9.76 -11.79 9.40
N GLY A 204 9.36 -10.54 9.17
CA GLY A 204 8.99 -9.60 10.22
C GLY A 204 10.17 -9.04 11.03
N ASN A 205 11.38 -9.20 10.53
CA ASN A 205 12.56 -8.55 11.09
C ASN A 205 12.60 -7.08 10.66
N ALA A 206 13.04 -6.21 11.57
CA ALA A 206 13.31 -4.80 11.27
C ALA A 206 14.77 -4.48 11.51
N ASP A 207 15.31 -3.65 10.61
CA ASP A 207 16.68 -3.13 10.63
C ASP A 207 16.63 -1.60 10.61
N LEU A 208 17.58 -0.96 11.30
CA LEU A 208 17.87 0.47 11.14
C LEU A 208 19.05 0.57 10.18
N VAL A 209 18.84 1.18 9.03
CA VAL A 209 19.87 1.30 7.99
C VAL A 209 20.52 2.67 8.10
N ASP A 210 21.84 2.67 8.34
CA ASP A 210 22.65 3.88 8.40
C ASP A 210 22.90 4.45 7.01
N LEU A 211 22.59 5.73 6.82
CA LEU A 211 22.84 6.44 5.59
C LEU A 211 24.26 7.01 5.55
N LYS A 212 24.92 6.88 4.40
CA LYS A 212 26.22 7.51 4.16
C LYS A 212 26.13 9.04 4.25
N THR A 213 25.03 9.59 3.75
CA THR A 213 24.72 11.02 3.79
C THR A 213 23.34 11.21 4.42
N PRO A 214 23.21 12.00 5.50
CA PRO A 214 21.92 12.21 6.14
C PRO A 214 20.89 12.87 5.22
N ILE A 215 19.62 12.50 5.40
CA ILE A 215 18.48 13.17 4.78
C ILE A 215 18.39 14.61 5.30
N LYS A 216 18.29 15.56 4.37
CA LYS A 216 18.09 17.00 4.59
C LYS A 216 16.75 17.52 4.09
N TYR A 217 16.07 16.73 3.26
CA TYR A 217 14.77 17.03 2.70
C TYR A 217 13.85 15.87 3.04
N SER A 218 12.87 16.11 3.90
CA SER A 218 11.91 15.09 4.35
C SER A 218 10.52 15.70 4.55
N ASP A 219 9.52 14.84 4.81
CA ASP A 219 8.17 15.29 5.16
C ASP A 219 8.10 15.92 6.56
N SER A 220 9.10 15.70 7.42
CA SER A 220 9.20 16.29 8.76
C SER A 220 10.07 17.56 8.83
N GLU A 221 10.66 17.97 7.70
CA GLU A 221 11.38 19.23 7.59
C GLU A 221 10.43 20.43 7.50
N TYR A 222 10.89 21.60 7.94
CA TYR A 222 10.12 22.84 7.84
C TYR A 222 10.57 23.70 6.66
N PHE A 223 9.69 24.61 6.24
CA PHE A 223 9.97 25.61 5.21
C PHE A 223 10.39 24.96 3.87
N ASN A 224 11.49 25.38 3.27
CA ASN A 224 11.91 24.95 1.93
C ASN A 224 12.59 23.57 1.90
N ARG A 225 12.80 22.91 3.04
CA ARG A 225 13.31 21.53 3.11
C ARG A 225 12.22 20.47 3.21
N ASP A 226 10.99 20.90 3.51
CA ASP A 226 9.79 20.09 3.34
C ASP A 226 9.68 19.62 1.89
N VAL A 227 9.58 18.31 1.68
CA VAL A 227 9.60 17.69 0.34
C VAL A 227 8.51 18.24 -0.55
N LYS A 228 7.26 18.27 -0.06
CA LYS A 228 6.12 18.74 -0.84
C LYS A 228 6.29 20.21 -1.23
N ARG A 229 6.79 21.04 -0.32
CA ARG A 229 7.03 22.47 -0.56
C ARG A 229 8.17 22.71 -1.52
N HIS A 230 9.29 22.02 -1.34
CA HIS A 230 10.46 22.11 -2.21
C HIS A 230 10.10 21.73 -3.65
N LEU A 231 9.39 20.60 -3.81
CA LEU A 231 8.87 20.18 -5.12
C LEU A 231 7.87 21.18 -5.69
N ARG A 232 6.93 21.71 -4.89
CA ARG A 232 5.96 22.70 -5.38
C ARG A 232 6.62 23.99 -5.86
N LEU A 233 7.66 24.46 -5.17
CA LEU A 233 8.41 25.66 -5.58
C LEU A 233 9.15 25.45 -6.90
N LYS A 234 9.75 24.27 -7.11
CA LYS A 234 10.51 23.95 -8.32
C LYS A 234 9.61 23.56 -9.51
N TYR A 235 8.45 22.96 -9.24
CA TYR A 235 7.49 22.48 -10.22
C TYR A 235 6.09 23.05 -9.96
N PRO A 236 5.89 24.37 -10.08
CA PRO A 236 4.68 25.05 -9.64
C PRO A 236 3.42 24.61 -10.38
N THR A 237 3.53 24.20 -11.64
CA THR A 237 2.39 23.83 -12.51
C THR A 237 2.09 22.34 -12.57
N LYS A 238 2.97 21.49 -12.03
CA LYS A 238 2.82 20.02 -12.09
C LYS A 238 1.81 19.55 -11.03
N ILE A 239 0.94 18.63 -11.40
CA ILE A 239 -0.01 18.01 -10.47
C ILE A 239 0.64 16.73 -9.95
N PHE A 240 0.93 16.67 -8.67
CA PHE A 240 1.45 15.47 -7.99
C PHE A 240 0.80 15.39 -6.61
N LYS A 241 0.64 14.15 -6.10
CA LYS A 241 0.16 13.86 -4.74
C LYS A 241 1.34 13.84 -3.76
N THR A 242 1.18 13.23 -2.59
CA THR A 242 2.28 13.00 -1.64
C THR A 242 3.33 12.10 -2.28
N PRO A 243 4.60 12.53 -2.38
CA PRO A 243 5.69 11.69 -2.87
C PRO A 243 5.91 10.45 -1.98
N SER A 244 6.30 9.32 -2.55
CA SER A 244 6.71 8.14 -1.80
C SER A 244 8.17 8.24 -1.38
N PHE A 245 8.47 7.95 -0.12
CA PHE A 245 9.86 7.67 0.28
C PHE A 245 10.26 6.30 -0.25
N GLU A 246 11.34 6.26 -1.03
CA GLU A 246 11.91 5.06 -1.63
C GLU A 246 13.43 5.06 -1.44
N VAL A 247 14.06 3.90 -1.61
CA VAL A 247 15.51 3.76 -1.58
C VAL A 247 15.97 3.07 -2.86
N ASP A 248 17.11 3.48 -3.40
CA ASP A 248 17.73 2.74 -4.51
C ASP A 248 18.37 1.44 -4.02
N ASP A 249 18.91 0.65 -4.96
CA ASP A 249 19.56 -0.63 -4.68
C ASP A 249 20.80 -0.48 -3.77
N GLU A 250 21.45 0.70 -3.77
CA GLU A 250 22.55 1.04 -2.87
C GLU A 250 22.10 1.54 -1.48
N GLY A 251 20.80 1.71 -1.25
CA GLY A 251 20.21 2.18 0.00
C GLY A 251 20.21 3.71 0.16
N ASN A 252 20.42 4.48 -0.91
CA ASN A 252 20.34 5.94 -0.89
C ASN A 252 18.86 6.39 -0.86
N PRO A 253 18.53 7.47 -0.12
CA PRO A 253 17.14 7.87 0.13
C PRO A 253 16.62 8.85 -0.92
N PHE A 254 15.44 8.56 -1.47
CA PHE A 254 14.77 9.41 -2.45
C PHE A 254 13.29 9.62 -2.10
N TYR A 255 12.75 10.72 -2.61
CA TYR A 255 11.30 10.93 -2.70
C TYR A 255 10.86 10.89 -4.16
N VAL A 256 9.92 10.01 -4.47
CA VAL A 256 9.41 9.77 -5.82
C VAL A 256 8.02 10.39 -5.93
N ALA A 257 7.87 11.38 -6.81
CA ALA A 257 6.61 12.10 -7.01
C ALA A 257 6.06 11.82 -8.41
N THR A 258 5.00 11.01 -8.49
CA THR A 258 4.26 10.81 -9.73
C THR A 258 3.55 12.10 -10.13
N VAL A 259 3.83 12.56 -11.36
CA VAL A 259 3.17 13.70 -11.98
C VAL A 259 1.99 13.20 -12.80
N TYR A 260 0.82 13.76 -12.55
CA TYR A 260 -0.42 13.41 -13.22
C TYR A 260 -0.84 14.42 -14.27
N GLN A 261 -1.39 13.91 -15.35
CA GLN A 261 -2.19 14.66 -16.31
C GLN A 261 -3.66 14.25 -16.20
N LYS A 262 -4.57 15.22 -16.19
CA LYS A 262 -6.01 14.95 -16.19
C LYS A 262 -6.48 14.52 -17.58
N GLN A 263 -7.04 13.33 -17.65
CA GLN A 263 -7.78 12.82 -18.79
C GLN A 263 -9.24 13.27 -18.70
N PHE A 264 -9.87 13.40 -19.88
CA PHE A 264 -11.28 13.80 -20.00
C PHE A 264 -11.55 15.10 -19.22
N GLY A 265 -10.76 16.15 -19.49
CA GLY A 265 -10.90 17.45 -18.84
C GLY A 265 -10.31 17.47 -17.43
N LEU A 266 -11.17 17.37 -16.40
CA LEU A 266 -10.79 17.49 -14.98
C LEU A 266 -10.89 16.17 -14.20
N ALA A 267 -11.32 15.09 -14.85
CA ALA A 267 -11.76 13.88 -14.19
C ALA A 267 -10.59 12.98 -13.78
N VAL A 268 -10.11 12.15 -14.71
CA VAL A 268 -9.30 10.98 -14.36
C VAL A 268 -7.81 11.32 -14.42
N PRO A 269 -7.06 11.31 -13.30
CA PRO A 269 -5.62 11.52 -13.34
C PRO A 269 -4.90 10.29 -13.92
N ARG A 270 -3.95 10.48 -14.83
CA ARG A 270 -3.03 9.43 -15.30
C ARG A 270 -1.58 9.88 -15.12
N PRO A 271 -0.67 8.99 -14.69
CA PRO A 271 0.76 9.29 -14.66
C PRO A 271 1.24 9.78 -16.03
N ALA A 272 2.07 10.82 -16.02
CA ALA A 272 2.64 11.44 -17.22
C ALA A 272 4.17 11.52 -17.16
N SER A 273 4.72 11.69 -15.95
CA SER A 273 6.15 11.71 -15.66
C SER A 273 6.37 11.44 -14.17
N VAL A 274 7.62 11.26 -13.77
CA VAL A 274 8.02 11.08 -12.38
C VAL A 274 9.09 12.11 -12.03
N ILE A 275 8.96 12.78 -10.90
CA ILE A 275 10.01 13.64 -10.35
C ILE A 275 10.66 12.88 -9.21
N ILE A 276 11.97 12.63 -9.32
CA ILE A 276 12.78 12.05 -8.26
C ILE A 276 13.50 13.18 -7.54
N LEU A 277 13.41 13.21 -6.22
CA LEU A 277 14.13 14.11 -5.33
C LEU A 277 15.14 13.30 -4.53
N ASP A 278 16.41 13.71 -4.57
CA ASP A 278 17.44 13.20 -3.68
C ASP A 278 17.24 13.83 -2.30
N ALA A 279 16.94 12.98 -1.30
CA ALA A 279 16.57 13.44 0.03
C ALA A 279 17.77 14.07 0.79
N THR A 280 19.01 13.86 0.33
CA THR A 280 20.24 14.30 0.99
C THR A 280 20.63 15.74 0.62
N ASN A 281 20.35 16.16 -0.62
CA ASN A 281 20.79 17.43 -1.17
C ASN A 281 19.66 18.27 -1.80
N GLY A 282 18.47 17.70 -2.01
CA GLY A 282 17.32 18.36 -2.59
C GLY A 282 17.43 18.59 -4.10
N GLU A 283 18.40 17.97 -4.77
CA GLU A 283 18.41 17.90 -6.22
C GLU A 283 17.20 17.12 -6.70
N THR A 284 16.66 17.53 -7.85
CA THR A 284 15.49 16.86 -8.41
C THR A 284 15.65 16.74 -9.91
N LYS A 285 15.12 15.65 -10.45
CA LYS A 285 15.10 15.37 -11.89
C LYS A 285 13.74 14.81 -12.27
N GLU A 286 13.15 15.36 -13.34
CA GLU A 286 11.93 14.84 -13.94
C GLU A 286 12.31 13.84 -15.03
N TYR A 287 11.67 12.67 -15.02
CA TYR A 287 11.84 11.58 -15.96
C TYR A 287 10.52 11.35 -16.71
N SER A 288 10.62 11.07 -18.00
CA SER A 288 9.50 10.48 -18.74
C SER A 288 9.25 9.07 -18.23
N LEU A 289 8.04 8.53 -18.40
CA LEU A 289 7.70 7.19 -17.89
C LEU A 289 8.59 6.07 -18.46
N SER A 290 9.12 6.22 -19.69
CA SER A 290 10.03 5.25 -20.30
C SER A 290 11.46 5.32 -19.80
N ASP A 291 11.84 6.45 -19.18
CA ASP A 291 13.22 6.73 -18.77
C ASP A 291 13.40 6.66 -17.24
N VAL A 292 12.37 6.22 -16.50
CA VAL A 292 12.46 6.09 -15.05
C VAL A 292 13.43 4.97 -14.69
N PRO A 293 14.37 5.18 -13.75
CA PRO A 293 15.28 4.14 -13.29
C PRO A 293 14.56 2.88 -12.79
N GLU A 294 15.18 1.71 -12.97
CA GLU A 294 14.57 0.41 -12.63
C GLU A 294 14.31 0.23 -11.14
N TRP A 295 15.10 0.85 -10.26
CA TRP A 295 14.91 0.76 -8.80
C TRP A 295 13.64 1.47 -8.30
N VAL A 296 13.01 2.33 -9.13
CA VAL A 296 11.79 3.06 -8.73
C VAL A 296 10.59 2.13 -8.85
N ASP A 297 9.99 1.82 -7.71
CA ASP A 297 8.97 0.78 -7.61
C ASP A 297 7.56 1.31 -7.91
N ARG A 298 7.22 2.51 -7.43
CA ARG A 298 5.81 2.98 -7.37
C ARG A 298 5.55 4.22 -8.24
N ILE A 299 5.41 3.99 -9.54
CA ILE A 299 5.02 5.03 -10.51
C ILE A 299 3.49 5.17 -10.62
N TYR A 300 2.75 4.07 -10.51
CA TYR A 300 1.30 3.99 -10.64
C TYR A 300 0.64 3.69 -9.28
N PRO A 301 0.22 4.68 -8.48
CA PRO A 301 -0.25 4.39 -7.13
C PRO A 301 -1.61 3.66 -7.12
N ALA A 302 -1.77 2.77 -6.13
CA ALA A 302 -2.88 1.83 -6.04
C ALA A 302 -4.27 2.48 -6.07
N GLU A 303 -4.46 3.63 -5.42
CA GLU A 303 -5.75 4.32 -5.37
C GLU A 303 -6.25 4.70 -6.76
N GLU A 304 -5.40 5.35 -7.57
CA GLU A 304 -5.72 5.74 -8.93
C GLU A 304 -5.92 4.53 -9.83
N THR A 305 -5.07 3.52 -9.72
CA THR A 305 -5.21 2.31 -10.54
C THR A 305 -6.53 1.62 -10.26
N ILE A 306 -6.87 1.39 -8.98
CA ILE A 306 -8.11 0.70 -8.61
C ILE A 306 -9.32 1.44 -9.16
N GLU A 307 -9.33 2.77 -9.08
CA GLU A 307 -10.39 3.59 -9.66
C GLU A 307 -10.48 3.40 -11.19
N GLN A 308 -9.35 3.38 -11.88
CA GLN A 308 -9.27 3.21 -13.34
C GLN A 308 -9.67 1.81 -13.81
N ILE A 309 -9.25 0.76 -13.09
CA ILE A 309 -9.72 -0.62 -13.31
C ILE A 309 -11.23 -0.69 -13.11
N ASN A 310 -11.76 -0.06 -12.06
CA ASN A 310 -13.19 -0.02 -11.82
C ASN A 310 -13.93 0.74 -12.92
N TYR A 311 -13.35 1.78 -13.51
CA TYR A 311 -13.91 2.42 -14.71
C TYR A 311 -13.93 1.49 -15.92
N ASN A 312 -12.85 0.74 -16.16
CA ASN A 312 -12.78 -0.28 -17.20
C ASN A 312 -13.89 -1.32 -17.04
N GLY A 313 -13.97 -1.95 -15.85
CA GLY A 313 -14.95 -2.99 -15.55
C GLY A 313 -16.39 -2.50 -15.53
N LYS A 314 -16.63 -1.27 -15.06
CA LYS A 314 -17.99 -0.70 -14.93
C LYS A 314 -18.58 -0.24 -16.25
N TYR A 315 -17.78 0.40 -17.10
CA TYR A 315 -18.29 1.08 -18.29
C TYR A 315 -18.03 0.32 -19.61
N LYS A 316 -17.47 -0.90 -19.56
CA LYS A 316 -17.18 -1.76 -20.72
C LYS A 316 -18.35 -1.86 -21.71
N ASP A 317 -19.56 -2.07 -21.19
CA ASP A 317 -20.79 -2.22 -21.97
C ASP A 317 -21.64 -0.92 -22.01
N GLY A 318 -21.03 0.23 -21.68
CA GLY A 318 -21.65 1.56 -21.75
C GLY A 318 -22.37 2.02 -20.47
N PHE A 319 -22.71 3.32 -20.43
CA PHE A 319 -23.27 3.97 -19.23
C PHE A 319 -24.64 3.40 -18.82
N LEU A 320 -25.56 3.21 -19.78
CA LEU A 320 -26.90 2.71 -19.46
C LEU A 320 -26.86 1.28 -18.92
N ASN A 321 -25.96 0.44 -19.45
CA ASN A 321 -25.73 -0.89 -18.87
C ASN A 321 -25.20 -0.77 -17.45
N ALA A 322 -24.16 0.06 -17.22
CA ALA A 322 -23.57 0.25 -15.90
C ALA A 322 -24.57 0.69 -14.82
N MET A 323 -25.57 1.49 -15.19
CA MET A 323 -26.53 2.05 -14.24
C MET A 323 -27.80 1.20 -14.08
N ILE A 324 -28.29 0.56 -15.15
CA ILE A 324 -29.62 -0.08 -15.16
C ILE A 324 -29.48 -1.61 -15.18
N SER A 325 -28.88 -2.16 -16.23
CA SER A 325 -28.88 -3.62 -16.46
C SER A 325 -27.80 -4.36 -15.69
N LYS A 326 -26.69 -3.68 -15.37
CA LYS A 326 -25.51 -4.19 -14.67
C LYS A 326 -24.98 -5.54 -15.22
N LYS A 327 -25.13 -5.77 -16.53
CA LYS A 327 -24.62 -7.00 -17.16
C LYS A 327 -23.11 -6.87 -17.34
N ASN A 328 -22.36 -7.91 -16.98
CA ASN A 328 -20.89 -7.97 -17.08
C ASN A 328 -20.15 -6.81 -16.39
N VAL A 329 -20.81 -6.09 -15.47
CA VAL A 329 -20.20 -4.99 -14.72
C VAL A 329 -19.33 -5.61 -13.65
N THR A 330 -18.03 -5.33 -13.72
CA THR A 330 -17.05 -5.84 -12.76
C THR A 330 -16.43 -4.69 -11.98
N GLN A 331 -15.95 -5.02 -10.79
CA GLN A 331 -15.21 -4.12 -9.91
C GLN A 331 -14.16 -4.91 -9.12
N THR A 332 -13.13 -4.24 -8.64
CA THR A 332 -12.17 -4.83 -7.72
C THR A 332 -12.84 -5.25 -6.42
N THR A 333 -12.30 -6.26 -5.74
CA THR A 333 -12.71 -6.59 -4.37
C THR A 333 -12.31 -5.49 -3.39
N LYS A 334 -12.79 -5.59 -2.15
CA LYS A 334 -12.46 -4.63 -1.10
C LYS A 334 -11.04 -4.90 -0.60
N GLY A 335 -10.13 -3.99 -0.94
CA GLY A 335 -8.74 -4.06 -0.50
C GLY A 335 -7.81 -4.56 -1.60
N TYR A 336 -6.53 -4.48 -1.31
CA TYR A 336 -5.45 -4.89 -2.19
C TYR A 336 -4.22 -5.18 -1.34
N ASN A 337 -3.24 -5.86 -1.94
CA ASN A 337 -1.90 -5.98 -1.39
C ASN A 337 -0.87 -5.86 -2.52
N TYR A 338 0.40 -6.09 -2.20
CA TYR A 338 1.49 -6.02 -3.16
C TYR A 338 2.22 -7.36 -3.26
N LEU A 339 2.75 -7.67 -4.44
CA LEU A 339 3.58 -8.85 -4.68
C LEU A 339 4.88 -8.45 -5.37
N SER A 340 5.99 -9.01 -4.91
CA SER A 340 7.27 -8.88 -5.60
C SER A 340 7.37 -9.99 -6.65
N ILE A 341 7.44 -9.61 -7.93
CA ILE A 341 7.63 -10.55 -9.05
C ILE A 341 8.84 -10.07 -9.84
N GLY A 342 9.90 -10.89 -9.86
CA GLY A 342 11.21 -10.43 -10.34
C GLY A 342 11.75 -9.36 -9.41
N ASN A 343 12.09 -8.19 -9.96
CA ASN A 343 12.52 -7.02 -9.19
C ASN A 343 11.47 -5.89 -9.15
N ASP A 344 10.25 -6.15 -9.63
CA ASP A 344 9.17 -5.16 -9.65
C ASP A 344 8.11 -5.50 -8.59
N ILE A 345 7.49 -4.45 -8.05
CA ILE A 345 6.29 -4.56 -7.24
C ILE A 345 5.01 -4.54 -8.11
N TYR A 346 4.10 -5.47 -7.82
CA TYR A 346 2.80 -5.58 -8.45
C TYR A 346 1.68 -5.29 -7.46
N LEU A 347 0.71 -4.46 -7.85
CA LEU A 347 -0.57 -4.35 -7.16
C LEU A 347 -1.36 -5.64 -7.38
N TYR A 348 -1.86 -6.23 -6.31
CA TYR A 348 -2.70 -7.43 -6.31
C TYR A 348 -4.08 -7.12 -5.73
N THR A 349 -5.13 -7.46 -6.48
CA THR A 349 -6.53 -7.36 -6.01
C THR A 349 -7.43 -8.30 -6.81
N GLY A 350 -8.46 -8.87 -6.18
CA GLY A 350 -9.49 -9.67 -6.83
C GLY A 350 -10.44 -8.83 -7.67
N VAL A 351 -11.20 -9.50 -8.54
CA VAL A 351 -12.25 -8.90 -9.37
C VAL A 351 -13.55 -9.67 -9.17
N THR A 352 -14.62 -8.95 -8.86
CA THR A 352 -15.96 -9.52 -8.66
C THR A 352 -17.01 -8.80 -9.51
N SER A 353 -18.19 -9.41 -9.57
CA SER A 353 -19.39 -8.83 -10.16
C SER A 353 -19.90 -7.67 -9.29
N ALA A 354 -20.37 -6.59 -9.92
CA ALA A 354 -20.95 -5.45 -9.22
C ALA A 354 -22.30 -5.77 -8.52
N ASN A 355 -22.83 -6.99 -8.68
CA ASN A 355 -24.06 -7.44 -8.04
C ASN A 355 -23.84 -8.09 -6.65
N ALA A 356 -22.62 -7.96 -6.08
CA ALA A 356 -22.27 -8.45 -4.74
C ALA A 356 -22.35 -9.97 -4.58
N ASP A 357 -21.81 -10.70 -5.56
CA ASP A 357 -21.60 -12.14 -5.43
C ASP A 357 -20.36 -12.39 -4.54
N GLU A 358 -20.40 -13.39 -3.66
CA GLU A 358 -19.26 -13.81 -2.80
C GLU A 358 -18.15 -14.54 -3.60
N SER A 359 -18.23 -14.50 -4.93
CA SER A 359 -17.28 -15.11 -5.85
C SER A 359 -16.36 -14.08 -6.51
N ASN A 360 -15.10 -14.47 -6.65
CA ASN A 360 -14.13 -13.83 -7.52
C ASN A 360 -14.27 -14.42 -8.93
N LEU A 361 -14.20 -13.53 -9.91
CA LEU A 361 -14.15 -13.84 -11.35
C LEU A 361 -12.70 -13.92 -11.86
N GLY A 362 -11.75 -13.49 -11.03
CA GLY A 362 -10.33 -13.48 -11.33
C GLY A 362 -9.58 -12.50 -10.46
N PHE A 363 -8.31 -12.28 -10.81
CA PHE A 363 -7.36 -11.48 -10.04
C PHE A 363 -6.59 -10.55 -10.96
N ILE A 364 -6.34 -9.33 -10.51
CA ILE A 364 -5.53 -8.36 -11.23
C ILE A 364 -4.15 -8.30 -10.61
N LEU A 365 -3.15 -8.34 -11.49
CA LEU A 365 -1.80 -7.88 -11.23
C LEU A 365 -1.52 -6.65 -12.10
N GLU A 366 -1.22 -5.52 -11.49
CA GLU A 366 -0.64 -4.36 -12.18
C GLU A 366 0.83 -4.20 -11.80
N ASN A 367 1.73 -4.15 -12.78
CA ASN A 367 3.10 -3.72 -12.51
C ASN A 367 3.10 -2.22 -12.15
N MET A 368 3.49 -1.90 -10.92
CA MET A 368 3.41 -0.53 -10.38
C MET A 368 4.41 0.45 -11.00
N ARG A 369 5.40 -0.05 -11.75
CA ARG A 369 6.39 0.73 -12.49
C ARG A 369 5.96 0.94 -13.94
N THR A 370 5.57 -0.13 -14.65
CA THR A 370 5.22 -0.03 -16.08
C THR A 370 3.75 0.34 -16.33
N GLY A 371 2.85 0.06 -15.37
CA GLY A 371 1.41 0.25 -15.50
C GLY A 371 0.72 -0.83 -16.34
N GLU A 372 1.41 -1.94 -16.62
CA GLU A 372 0.83 -3.08 -17.31
C GLU A 372 -0.13 -3.85 -16.40
N ILE A 373 -1.39 -3.94 -16.82
CA ILE A 373 -2.46 -4.60 -16.05
C ILE A 373 -2.81 -5.93 -16.72
N THR A 374 -2.70 -7.01 -15.96
CA THR A 374 -3.13 -8.35 -16.36
C THR A 374 -4.20 -8.86 -15.41
N LYS A 375 -5.32 -9.33 -15.95
CA LYS A 375 -6.35 -10.05 -15.22
C LYS A 375 -6.24 -11.54 -15.51
N TYR A 376 -6.10 -12.33 -14.45
CA TYR A 376 -6.09 -13.78 -14.50
C TYR A 376 -7.47 -14.29 -14.14
N SER A 377 -8.15 -14.92 -15.09
CA SER A 377 -9.48 -15.49 -14.89
C SER A 377 -9.39 -16.71 -13.98
N LEU A 378 -10.14 -16.69 -12.88
CA LEU A 378 -10.22 -17.78 -11.91
C LEU A 378 -11.52 -17.63 -11.11
N ALA A 379 -12.39 -18.64 -11.19
CA ALA A 379 -13.56 -18.72 -10.34
C ALA A 379 -13.13 -19.21 -8.95
N SER A 380 -13.26 -18.35 -7.94
CA SER A 380 -12.82 -18.65 -6.57
C SER A 380 -13.70 -17.93 -5.55
N ALA A 381 -13.48 -18.21 -4.27
CA ALA A 381 -13.98 -17.36 -3.19
C ALA A 381 -13.31 -15.97 -3.24
N THR A 382 -14.01 -14.94 -2.77
CA THR A 382 -13.41 -13.62 -2.56
C THR A 382 -12.35 -13.65 -1.46
N GLU A 383 -11.47 -12.65 -1.44
CA GLU A 383 -10.52 -12.47 -0.34
C GLU A 383 -11.22 -12.30 1.01
N GLU A 384 -12.38 -11.65 1.05
CA GLU A 384 -13.15 -11.54 2.29
C GLU A 384 -13.63 -12.91 2.78
N SER A 385 -14.22 -13.72 1.91
CA SER A 385 -14.68 -15.07 2.25
C SER A 385 -13.53 -15.99 2.70
N ALA A 386 -12.36 -15.87 2.06
CA ALA A 386 -11.15 -16.60 2.47
C ALA A 386 -10.66 -16.15 3.86
N ARG A 387 -10.73 -14.85 4.14
CA ARG A 387 -10.39 -14.26 5.43
C ARG A 387 -11.30 -14.79 6.54
N GLU A 388 -12.61 -14.76 6.31
CA GLU A 388 -13.60 -15.28 7.27
C GLU A 388 -13.42 -16.78 7.52
N SER A 389 -13.10 -17.56 6.48
CA SER A 389 -12.81 -18.99 6.62
C SER A 389 -11.58 -19.25 7.50
N ALA A 390 -10.49 -18.49 7.29
CA ALA A 390 -9.29 -18.59 8.10
C ALA A 390 -9.54 -18.16 9.56
N GLU A 391 -10.27 -17.07 9.79
CA GLU A 391 -10.66 -16.64 11.14
C GLU A 391 -11.56 -17.68 11.82
N GLY A 392 -12.46 -18.33 11.07
CA GLY A 392 -13.32 -19.40 11.57
C GLY A 392 -12.54 -20.62 12.05
N ALA A 393 -11.41 -20.96 11.40
CA ALA A 393 -10.55 -22.07 11.79
C ALA A 393 -9.80 -21.85 13.13
N VAL A 394 -9.72 -20.60 13.60
CA VAL A 394 -9.07 -20.21 14.88
C VAL A 394 -9.98 -19.32 15.72
N GLN A 395 -11.30 -19.51 15.62
CA GLN A 395 -12.29 -18.65 16.24
C GLN A 395 -12.07 -18.52 17.76
N GLU A 396 -11.60 -19.59 18.41
CA GLU A 396 -11.29 -19.63 19.84
C GLU A 396 -10.16 -18.68 20.26
N LYS A 397 -9.26 -18.33 19.33
CA LYS A 397 -8.14 -17.40 19.57
C LYS A 397 -8.51 -15.95 19.33
N SER A 398 -9.66 -15.70 18.70
CA SER A 398 -10.09 -14.37 18.26
C SER A 398 -9.03 -13.64 17.41
N TYR A 399 -8.29 -14.39 16.61
CA TYR A 399 -7.32 -13.81 15.69
C TYR A 399 -8.01 -13.16 14.51
N LYS A 400 -7.36 -12.14 13.95
CA LYS A 400 -7.79 -11.44 12.74
C LYS A 400 -6.85 -11.77 11.60
N ALA A 401 -7.39 -12.08 10.44
CA ALA A 401 -6.57 -12.39 9.28
C ALA A 401 -6.13 -11.11 8.55
N THR A 402 -4.89 -11.11 8.04
CA THR A 402 -4.40 -10.07 7.12
C THR A 402 -5.12 -10.18 5.77
N PHE A 403 -4.91 -9.21 4.89
CA PHE A 403 -5.44 -9.31 3.52
C PHE A 403 -4.88 -10.57 2.83
N PRO A 404 -5.73 -11.48 2.34
CA PRO A 404 -5.29 -12.69 1.65
C PRO A 404 -4.51 -12.39 0.39
N ILE A 405 -3.42 -13.13 0.20
CA ILE A 405 -2.62 -13.09 -1.02
C ILE A 405 -2.85 -14.39 -1.79
N LEU A 406 -3.25 -14.30 -3.06
CA LEU A 406 -3.30 -15.47 -3.92
C LEU A 406 -1.88 -15.87 -4.33
N ILE A 407 -1.56 -17.14 -4.12
CA ILE A 407 -0.35 -17.79 -4.59
C ILE A 407 -0.69 -18.94 -5.52
N ASN A 408 0.20 -19.20 -6.48
CA ASN A 408 0.20 -20.39 -7.30
C ASN A 408 1.26 -21.35 -6.76
N LEU A 409 0.81 -22.39 -6.04
CA LEU A 409 1.66 -23.46 -5.54
C LEU A 409 1.33 -24.75 -6.31
N ASN A 410 2.25 -25.20 -7.18
CA ASN A 410 2.06 -26.39 -8.02
C ASN A 410 0.74 -26.37 -8.82
N ASP A 411 0.47 -25.24 -9.48
CA ASP A 411 -0.72 -25.03 -10.34
C ASP A 411 -2.04 -25.06 -9.55
N LYS A 412 -1.96 -24.96 -8.21
CA LYS A 412 -3.11 -24.79 -7.32
C LYS A 412 -3.20 -23.34 -6.82
N PRO A 413 -4.38 -22.69 -6.97
CA PRO A 413 -4.62 -21.37 -6.42
C PRO A 413 -4.93 -21.46 -4.92
N LEU A 414 -4.07 -20.86 -4.09
CA LEU A 414 -4.22 -20.86 -2.64
C LEU A 414 -4.12 -19.43 -2.12
N TYR A 415 -4.92 -19.10 -1.12
CA TYR A 415 -4.76 -17.87 -0.36
C TYR A 415 -3.86 -18.10 0.84
N ILE A 416 -2.84 -17.27 0.99
CA ILE A 416 -1.99 -17.22 2.18
C ILE A 416 -2.24 -15.92 2.95
N MET A 417 -2.30 -16.02 4.28
CA MET A 417 -2.51 -14.88 5.16
C MET A 417 -1.87 -15.09 6.54
N GLY A 418 -1.50 -13.99 7.18
CA GLY A 418 -1.13 -13.98 8.60
C GLY A 418 -2.37 -13.88 9.47
N LEU A 419 -2.34 -14.53 10.64
CA LEU A 419 -3.36 -14.45 11.68
C LEU A 419 -2.77 -13.68 12.86
N LYS A 420 -3.31 -12.48 13.12
CA LYS A 420 -2.83 -11.56 14.16
C LYS A 420 -3.71 -11.55 15.39
N ASP A 421 -3.07 -11.41 16.54
CA ASP A 421 -3.77 -11.20 17.80
C ASP A 421 -4.36 -9.78 17.91
N ASN A 422 -5.07 -9.48 19.01
CA ASN A 422 -5.62 -8.15 19.27
C ASN A 422 -4.56 -7.06 19.44
N ALA A 423 -3.30 -7.44 19.73
CA ALA A 423 -2.18 -6.50 19.71
C ALA A 423 -1.65 -6.23 18.30
N GLY A 424 -2.21 -6.91 17.28
CA GLY A 424 -1.85 -6.82 15.86
C GLY A 424 -0.50 -7.43 15.53
N LEU A 425 -0.11 -8.47 16.26
CA LEU A 425 1.09 -9.26 15.96
C LEU A 425 0.67 -10.56 15.32
N VAL A 426 1.27 -10.91 14.19
CA VAL A 426 1.07 -12.20 13.54
C VAL A 426 1.58 -13.31 14.47
N LYS A 427 0.72 -14.30 14.74
CA LYS A 427 0.99 -15.45 15.61
C LYS A 427 0.96 -16.76 14.86
N GLU A 428 0.11 -16.85 13.86
CA GLU A 428 -0.10 -18.04 13.03
C GLU A 428 -0.29 -17.64 11.58
N TYR A 429 -0.26 -18.62 10.70
CA TYR A 429 -0.42 -18.47 9.27
C TYR A 429 -1.52 -19.41 8.80
N ALA A 430 -2.34 -18.93 7.88
CA ALA A 430 -3.39 -19.72 7.25
C ALA A 430 -3.15 -19.85 5.75
N LEU A 431 -3.44 -21.04 5.25
CA LEU A 431 -3.54 -21.35 3.83
C LEU A 431 -4.96 -21.85 3.55
N VAL A 432 -5.63 -21.20 2.61
CA VAL A 432 -7.02 -21.49 2.25
C VAL A 432 -7.05 -21.84 0.77
N ASP A 433 -7.69 -22.95 0.40
CA ASP A 433 -7.90 -23.25 -1.03
C ASP A 433 -8.79 -22.19 -1.67
N ALA A 434 -8.40 -21.61 -2.79
CA ALA A 434 -9.17 -20.52 -3.37
C ALA A 434 -10.53 -20.98 -3.91
N VAL A 435 -10.64 -22.23 -4.38
CA VAL A 435 -11.86 -22.82 -4.95
C VAL A 435 -12.68 -23.48 -3.85
N GLU A 436 -12.04 -24.33 -3.05
CA GLU A 436 -12.65 -25.05 -1.93
C GLU A 436 -12.32 -24.34 -0.60
N TYR A 437 -12.76 -23.09 -0.43
CA TYR A 437 -12.38 -22.20 0.68
C TYR A 437 -12.69 -22.70 2.10
N GLN A 438 -13.43 -23.80 2.25
CA GLN A 438 -13.60 -24.51 3.52
C GLN A 438 -12.34 -25.31 3.92
N ASN A 439 -11.45 -25.60 2.98
CA ASN A 439 -10.16 -26.25 3.22
C ASN A 439 -9.15 -25.22 3.74
N VAL A 440 -9.00 -25.17 5.06
CA VAL A 440 -8.05 -24.30 5.74
C VAL A 440 -6.95 -25.12 6.41
N ILE A 441 -5.71 -24.69 6.25
CA ILE A 441 -4.55 -25.21 6.99
C ILE A 441 -3.98 -24.07 7.82
N VAL A 442 -3.88 -24.29 9.13
CA VAL A 442 -3.27 -23.33 10.06
C VAL A 442 -1.99 -23.91 10.67
N ALA A 443 -0.96 -23.08 10.77
CA ALA A 443 0.27 -23.43 11.44
C ALA A 443 0.94 -22.21 12.09
N THR A 444 1.93 -22.47 12.95
CA THR A 444 2.65 -21.39 13.66
C THR A 444 3.75 -20.77 12.80
N THR A 445 4.20 -21.47 11.76
CA THR A 445 5.22 -21.01 10.82
C THR A 445 4.79 -21.31 9.38
N VAL A 446 5.34 -20.57 8.42
CA VAL A 446 5.06 -20.75 7.00
C VAL A 446 5.55 -22.12 6.53
N GLU A 447 6.72 -22.54 6.99
CA GLU A 447 7.32 -23.83 6.64
C GLU A 447 6.48 -25.01 7.15
N GLU A 448 5.95 -24.90 8.38
CA GLU A 448 5.04 -25.90 8.94
C GLU A 448 3.73 -25.96 8.16
N MET A 449 3.16 -24.79 7.80
CA MET A 449 1.94 -24.69 7.00
C MET A 449 2.13 -25.36 5.63
N LEU A 450 3.22 -25.03 4.92
CA LEU A 450 3.51 -25.61 3.61
C LEU A 450 3.71 -27.12 3.72
N SER A 451 4.47 -27.58 4.72
CA SER A 451 4.68 -29.01 4.98
C SER A 451 3.37 -29.76 5.22
N LYS A 452 2.44 -29.18 5.99
CA LYS A 452 1.09 -29.76 6.17
C LYS A 452 0.31 -29.83 4.86
N TYR A 453 0.38 -28.78 4.04
CA TYR A 453 -0.29 -28.75 2.74
C TYR A 453 0.23 -29.84 1.81
N ALA A 454 1.55 -29.99 1.70
CA ALA A 454 2.13 -30.99 0.83
C ALA A 454 1.85 -32.42 1.28
N ASN A 455 1.96 -32.70 2.59
CA ASN A 455 1.60 -34.01 3.13
C ASN A 455 0.12 -34.35 2.88
N LYS A 456 -0.78 -33.37 2.98
CA LYS A 456 -2.22 -33.55 2.70
C LYS A 456 -2.49 -33.86 1.22
N ASN A 457 -1.66 -33.33 0.31
CA ASN A 457 -1.88 -33.40 -1.14
C ASN A 457 -0.88 -34.32 -1.87
N ASP A 458 -0.09 -35.10 -1.13
CA ASP A 458 0.96 -35.99 -1.66
C ASP A 458 1.92 -35.26 -2.63
N LEU A 459 2.31 -34.04 -2.26
CA LEU A 459 3.24 -33.22 -3.03
C LEU A 459 4.65 -33.36 -2.47
N GLU A 460 5.65 -33.48 -3.34
CA GLU A 460 7.04 -33.32 -2.93
C GLU A 460 7.33 -31.81 -2.77
N ILE A 461 7.65 -31.37 -1.54
CA ILE A 461 8.21 -30.03 -1.33
C ILE A 461 9.72 -30.11 -1.51
N ASP A 462 10.20 -29.53 -2.59
CA ASP A 462 11.60 -29.15 -2.74
C ASP A 462 11.90 -27.98 -1.78
N ASN A 463 12.17 -28.26 -0.49
CA ASN A 463 12.71 -27.25 0.41
C ASN A 463 13.71 -27.84 1.43
N ALA A 464 14.91 -27.25 1.35
CA ALA A 464 16.18 -27.56 2.00
C ALA A 464 16.86 -28.82 1.45
N THR A 465 18.12 -28.67 1.03
CA THR A 465 19.10 -29.74 0.78
C THR A 465 19.02 -30.78 1.90
N THR A 466 18.20 -31.80 1.68
CA THR A 466 18.08 -32.95 2.56
C THR A 466 19.19 -33.90 2.16
N GLU A 467 20.18 -34.06 3.04
CA GLU A 467 21.15 -35.13 2.86
C GLU A 467 20.41 -36.46 3.00
N SER A 468 20.49 -37.29 1.96
CA SER A 468 20.01 -38.67 2.03
C SER A 468 20.95 -39.46 2.92
N ILE A 469 20.38 -40.12 3.92
CA ILE A 469 21.11 -41.03 4.80
C ILE A 469 20.60 -42.45 4.61
N LYS A 470 21.56 -43.37 4.54
CA LYS A 470 21.32 -44.81 4.69
C LYS A 470 22.17 -45.32 5.82
N GLY A 471 21.60 -46.19 6.65
CA GLY A 471 22.32 -46.71 7.80
C GLY A 471 21.59 -47.84 8.49
N VAL A 472 22.26 -48.39 9.50
CA VAL A 472 21.69 -49.42 10.36
C VAL A 472 21.27 -48.78 11.67
N VAL A 473 20.04 -49.05 12.09
CA VAL A 473 19.48 -48.54 13.34
C VAL A 473 20.18 -49.19 14.53
N ALA A 474 20.81 -48.38 15.39
CA ALA A 474 21.39 -48.82 16.67
C ALA A 474 20.82 -48.00 17.84
N ASP A 475 20.82 -48.55 19.05
CA ASP A 475 20.35 -47.87 20.27
C ASP A 475 18.96 -47.20 20.14
N LEU A 476 18.00 -47.89 19.52
CA LEU A 476 16.63 -47.41 19.36
C LEU A 476 15.97 -47.15 20.72
N LYS A 477 15.44 -45.94 20.89
CA LYS A 477 14.64 -45.49 22.03
C LYS A 477 13.47 -44.65 21.55
N SER A 478 12.44 -44.50 22.36
CA SER A 478 11.35 -43.56 22.10
C SER A 478 11.08 -42.68 23.32
N ALA A 479 10.58 -41.48 23.07
CA ALA A 479 10.09 -40.57 24.09
C ALA A 479 8.91 -39.75 23.56
N VAL A 480 7.99 -39.38 24.45
CA VAL A 480 6.89 -38.47 24.12
C VAL A 480 7.37 -37.04 24.33
N ILE A 481 7.38 -36.23 23.27
CA ILE A 481 7.80 -34.83 23.30
C ILE A 481 6.65 -33.98 22.77
N LYS A 482 6.08 -33.13 23.63
CA LYS A 482 4.95 -32.23 23.28
C LYS A 482 3.74 -32.97 22.66
N GLY A 483 3.47 -34.20 23.09
CA GLY A 483 2.35 -35.01 22.60
C GLY A 483 2.68 -35.93 21.42
N ASP A 484 3.82 -35.73 20.75
CA ASP A 484 4.29 -36.60 19.67
C ASP A 484 5.21 -37.70 20.22
N THR A 485 5.02 -38.94 19.77
CA THR A 485 6.01 -40.02 19.97
C THR A 485 7.18 -39.79 19.01
N VAL A 486 8.38 -39.62 19.55
CA VAL A 486 9.63 -39.44 18.81
C VAL A 486 10.54 -40.62 19.06
N TYR A 487 10.98 -41.28 17.98
CA TYR A 487 12.00 -42.32 18.01
C TYR A 487 13.38 -41.71 17.85
N PHE A 488 14.33 -42.21 18.64
CA PHE A 488 15.74 -41.82 18.67
C PHE A 488 16.56 -43.05 18.35
N PHE A 489 17.51 -42.92 17.43
CA PHE A 489 18.43 -44.01 17.14
C PHE A 489 19.79 -43.45 16.70
N LYS A 490 20.82 -44.27 16.84
CA LYS A 490 22.19 -43.97 16.45
C LYS A 490 22.52 -44.58 15.11
N VAL A 491 23.26 -43.81 14.30
CA VAL A 491 23.92 -44.27 13.07
C VAL A 491 25.32 -43.65 13.08
N ASP A 492 26.35 -44.48 12.98
CA ASP A 492 27.76 -44.06 12.97
C ASP A 492 28.13 -43.08 14.11
N GLY A 493 27.59 -43.34 15.32
CA GLY A 493 27.85 -42.53 16.51
C GLY A 493 27.06 -41.22 16.61
N LYS A 494 26.28 -40.83 15.58
CA LYS A 494 25.36 -39.68 15.61
C LYS A 494 23.94 -40.10 15.96
N ILE A 495 23.23 -39.26 16.73
CA ILE A 495 21.83 -39.48 17.09
C ILE A 495 20.91 -38.82 16.07
N TYR A 496 20.00 -39.61 15.52
CA TYR A 496 18.91 -39.19 14.65
C TYR A 496 17.56 -39.33 15.36
N LYS A 497 16.60 -38.53 14.93
CA LYS A 497 15.27 -38.41 15.53
C LYS A 497 14.22 -38.53 14.44
N VAL A 498 13.12 -39.21 14.69
CA VAL A 498 12.01 -39.32 13.74
C VAL A 498 10.69 -39.37 14.49
N LYS A 499 9.70 -38.58 14.05
CA LYS A 499 8.36 -38.63 14.64
C LYS A 499 7.62 -39.88 14.16
N ALA A 500 6.84 -40.50 15.02
CA ALA A 500 6.02 -41.67 14.66
C ALA A 500 5.11 -41.41 13.45
N SER A 501 4.67 -40.16 13.25
CA SER A 501 3.84 -39.75 12.12
C SER A 501 4.55 -39.75 10.76
N VAL A 502 5.86 -39.99 10.70
CA VAL A 502 6.65 -39.97 9.46
C VAL A 502 6.55 -41.30 8.70
N SER A 503 6.33 -42.41 9.40
CA SER A 503 6.19 -43.73 8.78
C SER A 503 5.49 -44.71 9.72
N ASP A 504 4.55 -45.47 9.19
CA ASP A 504 3.83 -46.54 9.90
C ASP A 504 4.73 -47.72 10.31
N ASP A 505 5.95 -47.79 9.77
CA ASP A 505 6.95 -48.82 10.12
C ASP A 505 7.66 -48.52 11.46
N LEU A 506 7.65 -47.26 11.91
CA LEU A 506 8.40 -46.81 13.09
C LEU A 506 8.00 -47.49 14.40
N PRO A 507 6.70 -47.75 14.68
CA PRO A 507 6.30 -48.55 15.83
C PRO A 507 6.86 -49.97 15.85
N TYR A 508 7.24 -50.50 14.68
CA TYR A 508 7.76 -51.86 14.49
C TYR A 508 9.26 -51.89 14.21
N LEU A 509 9.94 -50.74 14.34
CA LEU A 509 11.37 -50.63 14.08
C LEU A 509 12.17 -51.38 15.15
N GLU A 510 13.16 -52.15 14.71
CA GLU A 510 14.07 -52.90 15.58
C GLU A 510 15.52 -52.49 15.32
N ASN A 511 16.38 -52.65 16.35
CA ASN A 511 17.83 -52.51 16.18
C ASN A 511 18.34 -53.50 15.13
N GLY A 512 19.28 -53.06 14.28
CA GLY A 512 19.86 -53.88 13.22
C GLY A 512 19.13 -53.80 11.87
N LYS A 513 17.98 -53.11 11.80
CA LYS A 513 17.30 -52.84 10.53
C LYS A 513 18.02 -51.76 9.73
N THR A 514 18.08 -51.95 8.42
CA THR A 514 18.58 -50.94 7.49
C THR A 514 17.45 -49.99 7.16
N PHE A 515 17.75 -48.70 7.08
CA PHE A 515 16.77 -47.70 6.67
C PHE A 515 17.37 -46.75 5.63
N GLU A 516 16.48 -46.10 4.90
CA GLU A 516 16.78 -44.92 4.10
C GLU A 516 15.87 -43.76 4.50
N GLY A 517 16.42 -42.55 4.51
CA GLY A 517 15.67 -41.36 4.88
C GLY A 517 16.35 -40.07 4.49
N GLN A 518 15.63 -38.97 4.66
CA GLN A 518 16.12 -37.62 4.41
C GLN A 518 16.30 -36.85 5.71
N VAL A 519 17.51 -36.35 5.96
CA VAL A 519 17.85 -35.64 7.19
C VAL A 519 17.50 -34.15 7.07
N GLY A 520 16.65 -33.67 7.98
CA GLY A 520 16.35 -32.27 8.20
C GLY A 520 17.15 -31.67 9.36
N LYS A 521 16.70 -30.51 9.85
CA LYS A 521 17.38 -29.76 10.92
C LYS A 521 17.49 -30.57 12.23
N ASP A 522 18.60 -30.40 12.96
CA ASP A 522 18.87 -31.06 14.25
C ASP A 522 18.76 -32.59 14.22
N ASN A 523 19.13 -33.20 13.09
CA ASN A 523 19.06 -34.64 12.79
C ASN A 523 17.64 -35.22 12.85
N TYR A 524 16.61 -34.41 12.59
CA TYR A 524 15.25 -34.92 12.40
C TYR A 524 15.07 -35.47 11.00
N LEU A 525 14.66 -36.73 10.88
CA LEU A 525 14.34 -37.34 9.61
C LEU A 525 12.96 -36.87 9.13
N LYS A 526 12.92 -36.37 7.90
CA LYS A 526 11.68 -35.97 7.20
C LYS A 526 10.99 -37.16 6.54
N THR A 527 11.77 -38.14 6.09
CA THR A 527 11.29 -39.41 5.53
C THR A 527 12.02 -40.56 6.20
N PHE A 528 11.33 -41.71 6.32
CA PHE A 528 11.90 -42.90 6.91
C PHE A 528 11.28 -44.15 6.28
N LYS A 529 12.11 -45.00 5.69
CA LYS A 529 11.69 -46.26 5.10
C LYS A 529 12.64 -47.38 5.52
N VAL A 530 12.09 -48.45 6.07
CA VAL A 530 12.85 -49.66 6.40
C VAL A 530 13.11 -50.44 5.12
N GLN A 531 14.34 -50.93 4.95
CA GLN A 531 14.73 -51.81 3.83
C GLN A 531 14.60 -53.29 4.18
#